data_AF-A0A2K5IZ95-F1
#
_entry.id   AF-A0A2K5IZ95-F1
#
_cell.length_a   1.000
_cell.length_b   1.000
_cell.length_c   1.000
_cell.angle_alpha   90.00
_cell.angle_beta   90.00
_cell.angle_gamma   90.00
#
_symmetry.space_group_name_H-M   'P 1'
#
loop_
_entity.id
_entity.type
_entity.pdbx_description
1 polymer ?
#
loop_
_entity_poly.entity_id
_entity_poly.type
_entity_poly.pdbx_seq_one_letter_code
_entity_poly.pdbx_strand_id
1 'polypeptide(L)'
;MEMKKISLELGNRAPEEVTELVFDNCLCVNGEIEGLKDTFKELEFLSMANVELSSLAQLPSLNKLRKWELSDNIISGGLEVLAEKCPNLTYLNLSGNKIKDLSTVEDAEDDDDYVEEGEEEEEKDAEDDGKEEDD
;
A
#
# COMPACT_ATOMS: atom_id res chain seq x y z
N MET A 1 4.55 -20.32 7.88
CA MET A 1 4.56 -20.16 9.35
C MET A 1 3.61 -21.20 9.92
N GLU A 2 4.00 -22.00 10.91
CA GLU A 2 3.11 -23.05 11.40
C GLU A 2 1.90 -22.46 12.15
N MET A 3 0.68 -22.74 11.67
CA MET A 3 -0.58 -22.41 12.37
C MET A 3 -0.60 -22.84 13.84
N LYS A 4 0.10 -23.94 14.16
CA LYS A 4 0.28 -24.43 15.53
C LYS A 4 0.95 -23.40 16.43
N LYS A 5 1.90 -22.62 15.91
CA LYS A 5 2.62 -21.60 16.67
C LYS A 5 1.75 -20.39 16.96
N ILE A 6 0.89 -19.99 16.02
CA ILE A 6 -0.12 -18.95 16.26
C ILE A 6 -1.06 -19.37 17.38
N SER A 7 -1.55 -20.61 17.37
CA SER A 7 -2.39 -21.13 18.47
C SER A 7 -1.69 -21.13 19.82
N LEU A 8 -0.37 -21.37 19.87
CA LEU A 8 0.42 -21.28 21.10
C LEU A 8 0.47 -19.83 21.62
N GLU A 9 0.70 -18.87 20.73
CA GLU A 9 0.87 -17.45 21.10
C GLU A 9 -0.44 -16.75 21.49
N LEU A 10 -1.57 -17.25 20.98
CA LEU A 10 -2.89 -16.82 21.40
C LEU A 10 -3.14 -17.13 22.90
N GLY A 11 -2.63 -18.23 23.43
CA GLY A 11 -2.71 -18.54 24.86
C GLY A 11 -4.14 -18.51 25.42
N ASN A 12 -5.09 -19.16 24.72
CA ASN A 12 -6.54 -19.15 24.97
C ASN A 12 -7.27 -17.82 24.73
N ARG A 13 -6.58 -16.75 24.30
CA ARG A 13 -7.24 -15.50 23.91
C ARG A 13 -7.89 -15.65 22.54
N ALA A 14 -9.03 -14.97 22.37
CA ALA A 14 -9.63 -14.82 21.06
C ALA A 14 -8.72 -13.95 20.18
N PRO A 15 -8.48 -14.29 18.91
CA PRO A 15 -7.67 -13.47 18.00
C PRO A 15 -8.08 -11.99 17.95
N GLU A 16 -9.38 -11.72 18.16
CA GLU A 16 -9.97 -10.38 18.16
C GLU A 16 -9.56 -9.54 19.37
N GLU A 17 -9.06 -10.14 20.45
CA GLU A 17 -8.66 -9.46 21.68
C GLU A 17 -7.13 -9.35 21.81
N VAL A 18 -6.38 -9.93 20.88
CA VAL A 18 -4.92 -9.95 20.95
C VAL A 18 -4.34 -8.65 20.41
N THR A 19 -3.63 -7.95 21.28
CA THR A 19 -2.94 -6.69 20.97
C THR A 19 -1.47 -6.87 20.57
N GLU A 20 -0.86 -8.00 20.95
CA GLU A 20 0.56 -8.26 20.74
C GLU A 20 0.82 -9.71 20.31
N LEU A 21 1.63 -9.88 19.26
CA LEU A 21 2.10 -11.18 18.79
C LEU A 21 3.60 -11.15 18.51
N VAL A 22 4.29 -12.20 18.94
CA VAL A 22 5.74 -12.38 18.74
C VAL A 22 5.98 -13.73 18.09
N PHE A 23 6.49 -13.72 16.87
CA PHE A 23 6.78 -14.91 16.06
C PHE A 23 8.25 -15.01 15.69
N ASP A 24 9.14 -14.38 16.45
CA ASP A 24 10.57 -14.39 16.14
C ASP A 24 11.10 -15.83 16.02
N ASN A 25 11.99 -16.05 15.06
CA ASN A 25 12.58 -17.36 14.76
C ASN A 25 11.58 -18.43 14.30
N CYS A 26 10.34 -18.05 13.95
CA CYS A 26 9.33 -18.98 13.44
C CYS A 26 9.28 -18.90 11.91
N LEU A 27 10.05 -19.78 11.26
CA LEU A 27 10.22 -19.78 9.81
C LEU A 27 8.90 -19.72 9.03
N CYS A 28 8.83 -18.78 8.10
CA CYS A 28 7.79 -18.68 7.10
C CYS A 28 7.91 -19.84 6.11
N VAL A 29 6.77 -20.28 5.57
CA VAL A 29 6.76 -21.28 4.50
C VAL A 29 6.82 -20.50 3.20
N ASN A 30 7.77 -20.82 2.33
CA ASN A 30 8.02 -20.11 1.07
C ASN A 30 8.28 -18.60 1.22
N GLY A 31 8.67 -18.13 2.41
CA GLY A 31 8.90 -16.71 2.68
C GLY A 31 7.64 -15.85 2.74
N GLU A 32 6.47 -16.47 2.99
CA GLU A 32 5.19 -15.78 3.06
C GLU A 32 4.58 -15.82 4.48
N ILE A 33 3.76 -14.81 4.77
CA ILE A 33 2.96 -14.76 5.99
C ILE A 33 1.83 -15.78 5.88
N GLU A 34 1.74 -16.69 6.83
CA GLU A 34 0.66 -17.67 6.90
C GLU A 34 -0.02 -17.61 8.25
N GLY A 35 -1.35 -17.73 8.26
CA GLY A 35 -2.14 -17.87 9.48
C GLY A 35 -2.39 -16.57 10.25
N LEU A 36 -1.72 -15.48 9.91
CA LEU A 36 -2.19 -14.14 10.23
C LEU A 36 -3.43 -13.84 9.37
N LYS A 37 -4.51 -13.38 10.00
CA LYS A 37 -5.80 -13.14 9.35
C LYS A 37 -6.39 -11.81 9.82
N ASP A 38 -7.40 -11.33 9.10
CA ASP A 38 -8.13 -10.09 9.39
C ASP A 38 -8.91 -10.13 10.73
N THR A 39 -8.88 -11.27 11.43
CA THR A 39 -9.46 -11.45 12.78
C THR A 39 -8.66 -10.72 13.85
N PHE A 40 -7.37 -10.43 13.63
CA PHE A 40 -6.49 -9.73 14.57
C PHE A 40 -6.72 -8.21 14.58
N LYS A 41 -7.97 -7.81 14.85
CA LYS A 41 -8.43 -6.42 14.69
C LYS A 41 -7.82 -5.45 15.71
N GLU A 42 -7.46 -5.96 16.88
CA GLU A 42 -6.89 -5.18 18.00
C GLU A 42 -5.36 -5.24 18.04
N LEU A 43 -4.71 -5.87 17.06
CA LEU A 43 -3.27 -6.04 17.05
C LEU A 43 -2.56 -4.68 16.88
N GLU A 44 -1.74 -4.31 17.86
CA GLU A 44 -0.96 -3.07 17.90
C GLU A 44 0.54 -3.31 17.70
N PHE A 45 1.04 -4.48 18.14
CA PHE A 45 2.44 -4.89 18.03
C PHE A 45 2.58 -6.27 17.39
N LEU A 46 3.43 -6.35 16.37
CA LEU A 46 3.80 -7.59 15.71
C LEU A 46 5.33 -7.69 15.59
N SER A 47 5.89 -8.79 16.08
CA SER A 47 7.30 -9.13 15.88
C SER A 47 7.43 -10.39 15.05
N MET A 48 8.20 -10.29 13.97
CA MET A 48 8.51 -11.39 13.05
C MET A 48 9.99 -11.30 12.66
N ALA A 49 10.88 -11.22 13.64
CA ALA A 49 12.32 -11.17 13.41
C ALA A 49 12.88 -12.55 13.05
N ASN A 50 13.81 -12.59 12.09
CA ASN A 50 14.50 -13.82 11.69
C ASN A 50 13.53 -14.97 11.32
N VAL A 51 12.54 -14.70 10.47
CA VAL A 51 11.54 -15.71 10.04
C VAL A 51 11.69 -16.10 8.57
N GLU A 52 12.76 -15.66 7.89
CA GLU A 52 12.98 -15.85 6.45
C GLU A 52 11.86 -15.27 5.56
N LEU A 53 11.20 -14.20 6.01
CA LEU A 53 10.16 -13.53 5.21
C LEU A 53 10.78 -12.87 3.97
N SER A 54 10.20 -13.12 2.80
CA SER A 54 10.62 -12.53 1.53
C SER A 54 9.55 -11.64 0.89
N SER A 55 8.27 -11.88 1.20
CA SER A 55 7.13 -11.21 0.59
C SER A 55 6.08 -10.77 1.62
N LEU A 56 5.49 -9.60 1.39
CA LEU A 56 4.38 -9.05 2.15
C LEU A 56 3.02 -9.20 1.43
N ALA A 57 2.97 -9.91 0.30
CA ALA A 57 1.77 -10.00 -0.54
C ALA A 57 0.55 -10.64 0.16
N GLN A 58 0.79 -11.53 1.13
CA GLN A 58 -0.26 -12.20 1.91
C GLN A 58 -0.63 -11.47 3.22
N LEU A 59 -0.20 -10.21 3.38
CA LEU A 59 -0.49 -9.43 4.58
C LEU A 59 -2.01 -9.10 4.67
N PRO A 60 -2.71 -9.54 5.73
CA PRO A 60 -4.08 -9.08 5.99
C PRO A 60 -4.12 -7.60 6.37
N SER A 61 -5.30 -6.98 6.32
CA SER A 61 -5.47 -5.61 6.85
C SER A 61 -5.37 -5.61 8.38
N LEU A 62 -4.38 -4.89 8.91
CA LEU A 62 -4.09 -4.74 10.33
C LEU A 62 -4.20 -3.26 10.72
N ASN A 63 -5.43 -2.76 10.74
CA ASN A 63 -5.70 -1.33 10.86
C ASN A 63 -5.23 -0.71 12.18
N LYS A 64 -5.05 -1.48 13.25
CA LYS A 64 -4.57 -0.97 14.54
C LYS A 64 -3.07 -1.16 14.77
N LEU A 65 -2.36 -1.81 13.83
CA LEU A 65 -0.95 -2.09 13.99
C LEU A 65 -0.15 -0.78 14.01
N ARG A 66 0.61 -0.58 15.09
CA ARG A 66 1.44 0.63 15.30
C ARG A 66 2.92 0.31 15.18
N LYS A 67 3.33 -0.87 15.61
CA LYS A 67 4.72 -1.27 15.66
C LYS A 67 4.91 -2.64 14.99
N TRP A 68 5.83 -2.68 14.02
CA TRP A 68 6.21 -3.93 13.35
C TRP A 68 7.73 -4.11 13.32
N GLU A 69 8.21 -5.20 13.93
CA GLU A 69 9.60 -5.65 13.88
C GLU A 69 9.75 -6.73 12.79
N LEU A 70 10.52 -6.43 11.75
CA LEU A 70 10.81 -7.32 10.61
C LEU A 70 12.32 -7.52 10.42
N SER A 71 13.12 -7.37 11.47
CA SER A 71 14.58 -7.46 11.37
C SER A 71 15.06 -8.85 10.94
N ASP A 72 16.20 -8.89 10.27
CA ASP A 72 16.89 -10.13 9.86
C ASP A 72 16.02 -11.05 8.98
N ASN A 73 15.25 -10.46 8.06
CA ASN A 73 14.52 -11.18 7.03
C ASN A 73 15.19 -11.03 5.65
N ILE A 74 14.53 -11.47 4.59
CA ILE A 74 15.06 -11.41 3.22
C ILE A 74 14.17 -10.57 2.28
N ILE A 75 13.39 -9.64 2.85
CA ILE A 75 12.52 -8.73 2.11
C ILE A 75 13.38 -7.86 1.19
N SER A 76 12.99 -7.77 -0.07
CA SER A 76 13.70 -6.97 -1.09
C SER A 76 12.86 -5.86 -1.73
N GLY A 77 11.55 -5.80 -1.44
CA GLY A 77 10.59 -4.84 -2.01
C GLY A 77 9.16 -5.14 -1.55
N GLY A 78 8.16 -4.58 -2.23
CA GLY A 78 6.75 -4.83 -1.92
C GLY A 78 6.26 -4.10 -0.67
N LEU A 79 6.89 -2.98 -0.31
CA LEU A 79 6.55 -2.20 0.89
C LEU A 79 5.33 -1.30 0.68
N GLU A 80 4.96 -1.02 -0.56
CA GLU A 80 3.79 -0.23 -0.95
C GLU A 80 2.48 -0.77 -0.36
N VAL A 81 2.39 -2.10 -0.16
CA VAL A 81 1.23 -2.76 0.47
C VAL A 81 1.00 -2.30 1.92
N LEU A 82 2.03 -1.79 2.60
CA LEU A 82 1.93 -1.33 3.99
C LEU A 82 1.02 -0.11 4.11
N ALA A 83 1.00 0.77 3.12
CA ALA A 83 0.13 1.94 3.12
C ALA A 83 -1.36 1.56 3.11
N GLU A 84 -1.71 0.49 2.39
CA GLU A 84 -3.08 -0.02 2.31
C GLU A 84 -3.43 -0.90 3.53
N LYS A 85 -2.54 -1.81 3.92
CA LYS A 85 -2.85 -2.85 4.93
C LYS A 85 -2.58 -2.42 6.36
N CYS A 86 -1.66 -1.48 6.59
CA CYS A 86 -1.27 -1.03 7.92
C CYS A 86 -1.27 0.50 8.01
N PRO A 87 -2.42 1.17 7.79
CA PRO A 87 -2.49 2.63 7.65
C PRO A 87 -2.09 3.41 8.92
N ASN A 88 -2.05 2.77 10.08
CA ASN A 88 -1.69 3.39 11.36
C ASN A 88 -0.29 3.00 11.88
N LEU A 89 0.54 2.39 11.02
CA LEU A 89 1.89 1.97 11.37
C LEU A 89 2.78 3.20 11.59
N THR A 90 3.33 3.34 12.80
CA THR A 90 4.20 4.46 13.18
C THR A 90 5.66 4.04 13.41
N TYR A 91 5.90 2.73 13.57
CA TYR A 91 7.23 2.16 13.73
C TYR A 91 7.37 0.91 12.86
N LEU A 92 8.45 0.89 12.07
CA LEU A 92 8.81 -0.23 11.21
C LEU A 92 10.32 -0.45 11.27
N ASN A 93 10.74 -1.65 11.69
CA ASN A 93 12.15 -2.04 11.66
C ASN A 93 12.39 -3.04 10.53
N LEU A 94 13.19 -2.62 9.55
CA LEU A 94 13.59 -3.42 8.39
C LEU A 94 15.10 -3.72 8.37
N SER A 95 15.80 -3.52 9.49
CA SER A 95 17.25 -3.82 9.57
C SER A 95 17.54 -5.28 9.19
N GLY A 96 18.68 -5.53 8.55
CA GLY A 96 19.06 -6.89 8.15
C GLY A 96 18.29 -7.46 6.94
N ASN A 97 17.44 -6.68 6.27
CA ASN A 97 16.77 -7.09 5.03
C ASN A 97 17.60 -6.79 3.77
N LYS A 98 17.09 -7.19 2.59
CA LYS A 98 17.73 -7.05 1.28
C LYS A 98 17.11 -5.94 0.42
N ILE A 99 16.60 -4.89 1.05
CA ILE A 99 15.99 -3.74 0.37
C ILE A 99 17.12 -2.98 -0.34
N LYS A 100 17.14 -3.05 -1.68
CA LYS A 100 18.19 -2.45 -2.51
C LYS A 100 17.77 -1.13 -3.16
N ASP A 101 16.47 -0.92 -3.34
CA ASP A 101 15.91 0.30 -3.92
C ASP A 101 14.87 0.88 -2.97
N LEU A 102 15.10 2.12 -2.56
CA LEU A 102 14.08 3.02 -1.99
C LEU A 102 13.69 4.10 -2.99
N SER A 103 14.02 3.92 -4.27
CA SER A 103 13.93 4.97 -5.31
C SER A 103 12.52 5.27 -5.80
N THR A 104 11.48 4.68 -5.22
CA THR A 104 10.09 4.97 -5.61
C THR A 104 9.56 6.18 -4.84
N VAL A 105 10.16 7.34 -5.10
CA VAL A 105 9.47 8.63 -4.93
C VAL A 105 9.16 9.07 -6.35
N GLU A 106 8.03 8.61 -6.89
CA GLU A 106 7.42 9.33 -7.99
C GLU A 106 6.87 10.61 -7.37
N ASP A 107 7.61 11.71 -7.54
CA ASP A 107 7.10 13.05 -7.30
C ASP A 107 5.80 13.16 -8.11
N ALA A 108 4.69 13.39 -7.42
CA ALA A 108 3.44 13.77 -8.06
C ALA A 108 3.73 15.10 -8.76
N GLU A 109 4.04 15.06 -10.05
CA GLU A 109 4.27 16.27 -10.84
C GLU A 109 3.01 17.12 -10.78
N ASP A 110 3.26 18.40 -10.47
CA ASP A 110 2.30 19.45 -10.23
C ASP A 110 1.26 19.54 -11.37
N ASP A 111 -0.01 19.32 -11.02
CA ASP A 111 -1.18 19.70 -11.84
C ASP A 111 -1.35 21.23 -11.84
N ASP A 112 -0.34 21.98 -12.32
CA ASP A 112 -0.40 23.45 -12.44
C ASP A 112 -0.47 23.91 -13.92
N ASP A 113 -1.66 24.43 -14.25
CA ASP A 113 -1.99 25.47 -15.23
C ASP A 113 -1.56 25.35 -16.71
N TYR A 114 -2.55 25.32 -17.61
CA TYR A 114 -2.81 26.46 -18.51
C TYR A 114 -4.17 26.31 -19.24
N VAL A 115 -5.11 27.19 -18.92
CA VAL A 115 -6.28 27.49 -19.76
C VAL A 115 -5.88 28.63 -20.70
N GLU A 116 -5.83 28.40 -22.01
CA GLU A 116 -5.92 29.51 -22.97
C GLU A 116 -7.39 29.69 -23.37
N GLU A 117 -7.97 30.78 -22.90
CA GLU A 117 -9.12 31.43 -23.53
C GLU A 117 -8.61 32.32 -24.67
N GLY A 118 -9.25 32.21 -25.84
CA GLY A 118 -9.10 33.16 -26.95
C GLY A 118 -9.36 32.49 -28.31
N GLU A 119 -10.05 33.07 -29.29
CA GLU A 119 -10.72 34.37 -29.42
C GLU A 119 -11.93 34.17 -30.37
N GLU A 120 -12.96 34.99 -30.20
CA GLU A 120 -14.12 35.08 -31.10
C GLU A 120 -13.72 35.75 -32.43
N GLU A 121 -14.04 35.16 -33.57
CA GLU A 121 -14.07 35.88 -34.85
C GLU A 121 -15.52 36.00 -35.36
N GLU A 122 -16.07 37.20 -35.23
CA GLU A 122 -17.19 37.70 -36.03
C GLU A 122 -16.72 37.96 -37.48
N GLU A 123 -17.34 37.35 -38.49
CA GLU A 123 -17.37 37.92 -39.85
C GLU A 123 -18.77 37.87 -40.47
N LYS A 124 -19.48 39.00 -40.26
CA LYS A 124 -20.09 39.90 -41.25
C LYS A 124 -21.04 39.32 -42.31
N ASP A 125 -22.28 39.76 -42.20
CA ASP A 125 -23.28 39.82 -43.26
C ASP A 125 -22.75 40.51 -44.53
N ALA A 126 -23.03 39.91 -45.68
CA ALA A 126 -23.14 40.61 -46.95
C ALA A 126 -24.41 40.14 -47.66
N GLU A 127 -25.49 40.91 -47.47
CA GLU A 127 -26.56 41.00 -48.46
C GLU A 127 -25.94 41.58 -49.75
N ASP A 128 -26.07 40.88 -50.87
CA ASP A 128 -26.02 41.52 -52.18
C ASP A 128 -27.23 41.07 -52.98
N ASP A 129 -28.14 42.02 -53.11
CA ASP A 129 -29.38 42.01 -53.88
C ASP A 129 -29.02 42.44 -55.31
N GLY A 130 -29.12 41.53 -56.28
CA GLY A 130 -28.63 41.80 -57.63
C GLY A 130 -29.32 40.96 -58.69
N LYS A 131 -30.38 41.52 -59.25
CA LYS A 131 -31.26 41.00 -60.32
C LYS A 131 -30.55 40.78 -61.67
N GLU A 132 -31.36 40.19 -62.57
CA GLU A 132 -31.38 40.30 -64.04
C GLU A 132 -30.95 39.01 -64.77
N GLU A 133 -31.58 38.53 -65.83
CA GLU A 133 -32.82 38.87 -66.55
C GLU A 133 -33.15 37.68 -67.46
N ASP A 134 -34.32 37.76 -68.10
CA ASP A 134 -34.99 36.78 -68.95
C ASP A 134 -34.19 36.27 -70.18
N ASP A 135 -34.49 35.03 -70.61
CA ASP A 135 -34.57 34.61 -72.03
C ASP A 135 -35.37 33.30 -72.19
#